data_AF-A0AAW1D246-F1
#
_entry.id   AF-A0AAW1D246-F1
#
_cell.length_a   1.000
_cell.length_b   1.000
_cell.length_c   1.000
_cell.angle_alpha   90.00
_cell.angle_beta   90.00
_cell.angle_gamma   90.00
#
_symmetry.space_group_name_H-M   'P 1'
#
loop_
_entity.id
_entity.type
_entity.pdbx_description
1 polymer ?
#
loop_
_entity_poly.entity_id
_entity_poly.type
_entity_poly.pdbx_seq_one_letter_code
_entity_poly.pdbx_strand_id
1 'polypeptide(L)'
;MKKGEDPSLSYTLINKNNVSATPGWSLIKPQNKTLPLALVIHGMGGTYNSSSNYLIGKALLDNYKDINLVSVDYSKDIETDYLTAVGKVFPVAQKVADWLTELINDGELSLEELTLIGFSLGAHVAGITGKILRSSNFTVGKIIALDPALPAFESATEDERLAKNDADYVMVLHTTGGNIAFSDPLGDIDFYPNGGTDPQPMCFTSRLSSSWCL
;
A
#
# COMPACT_ATOMS: atom_id res chain seq x y z
N MET A 1 -29.13 13.06 -2.84
CA MET A 1 -28.27 11.98 -3.39
C MET A 1 -28.05 10.97 -2.28
N LYS A 2 -28.31 9.68 -2.53
CA LYS A 2 -28.26 8.65 -1.48
C LYS A 2 -26.81 8.40 -1.07
N LYS A 3 -26.58 8.51 0.24
CA LYS A 3 -25.34 8.17 0.96
C LYS A 3 -25.37 6.65 1.19
N GLY A 4 -24.60 5.89 0.45
CA GLY A 4 -24.59 4.43 0.54
C GLY A 4 -24.00 3.82 -0.72
N GLU A 5 -22.98 2.98 -0.52
CA GLU A 5 -22.07 2.41 -1.53
C GLU A 5 -20.89 3.31 -1.90
N ASP A 6 -20.01 3.51 -0.91
CA ASP A 6 -18.65 3.98 -1.12
C ASP A 6 -17.78 2.78 -1.55
N PRO A 7 -17.25 2.72 -2.79
CA PRO A 7 -16.25 1.73 -3.14
C PRO A 7 -14.92 2.17 -2.50
N SER A 8 -14.50 1.43 -1.47
CA SER A 8 -13.15 1.33 -0.86
C SER A 8 -13.30 0.57 0.46
N LEU A 9 -13.80 -0.67 0.38
CA LEU A 9 -14.04 -1.51 1.55
C LEU A 9 -12.68 -1.95 2.12
N SER A 10 -12.28 -1.47 3.28
CA SER A 10 -11.08 -1.94 3.97
C SER A 10 -11.35 -3.22 4.79
N TYR A 11 -10.35 -4.10 4.87
CA TYR A 11 -10.42 -5.36 5.61
C TYR A 11 -9.36 -5.37 6.71
N THR A 12 -9.67 -5.95 7.86
CA THR A 12 -8.71 -6.11 8.97
C THR A 12 -8.23 -7.56 9.00
N LEU A 13 -6.91 -7.74 8.94
CA LEU A 13 -6.30 -9.03 9.22
C LEU A 13 -6.09 -9.12 10.73
N ILE A 14 -6.94 -9.88 11.43
CA ILE A 14 -6.93 -9.95 12.90
C ILE A 14 -5.82 -10.87 13.40
N ASN A 15 -5.61 -12.02 12.74
CA ASN A 15 -4.54 -12.95 13.06
C ASN A 15 -4.30 -13.94 11.90
N LYS A 16 -3.35 -14.87 12.09
CA LYS A 16 -2.93 -15.90 11.13
C LYS A 16 -4.08 -16.69 10.47
N ASN A 17 -5.23 -16.78 11.14
CA ASN A 17 -6.38 -17.60 10.72
C ASN A 17 -7.66 -16.79 10.46
N ASN A 18 -7.74 -15.52 10.88
CA ASN A 18 -8.98 -14.74 10.82
C ASN A 18 -8.76 -13.39 10.11
N VAL A 19 -9.41 -13.26 8.95
CA VAL A 19 -9.62 -11.99 8.26
C VAL A 19 -11.05 -11.54 8.54
N SER A 20 -11.23 -10.35 9.10
CA SER A 20 -12.56 -9.75 9.27
C SER A 20 -12.78 -8.66 8.24
N ALA A 21 -13.86 -8.79 7.46
CA ALA A 21 -14.34 -7.70 6.63
C ALA A 21 -15.07 -6.67 7.50
N THR A 22 -14.61 -5.43 7.51
CA THR A 22 -15.31 -4.34 8.19
C THR A 22 -15.73 -3.31 7.15
N PRO A 23 -17.02 -3.28 6.76
CA PRO A 23 -17.45 -2.37 5.71
C PRO A 23 -17.31 -0.90 6.11
N GLY A 24 -16.39 -0.19 5.47
CA GLY A 24 -16.26 1.27 5.59
C GLY A 24 -15.21 1.71 6.61
N TRP A 25 -14.41 2.70 6.20
CA TRP A 25 -13.26 3.21 6.93
C TRP A 25 -13.57 3.69 8.36
N SER A 26 -14.68 4.39 8.55
CA SER A 26 -15.06 4.96 9.86
C SER A 26 -15.35 3.91 10.94
N LEU A 27 -15.58 2.65 10.55
CA LEU A 27 -15.79 1.54 11.47
C LEU A 27 -14.49 0.81 11.85
N ILE A 28 -13.38 1.11 11.16
CA ILE A 28 -12.08 0.51 11.45
C ILE A 28 -11.36 1.35 12.50
N LYS A 29 -11.13 0.73 13.65
CA LYS A 29 -10.27 1.26 14.71
C LYS A 29 -9.17 0.24 15.02
N PRO A 30 -7.95 0.69 15.39
CA PRO A 30 -6.92 -0.18 15.95
C PRO A 30 -7.48 -0.98 17.14
N GLN A 31 -7.15 -2.28 17.23
CA GLN A 31 -7.62 -3.11 18.34
C GLN A 31 -6.94 -2.72 19.66
N ASN A 32 -5.69 -2.28 19.56
CA ASN A 32 -4.95 -1.69 20.66
C ASN A 32 -4.19 -0.46 20.15
N LYS A 33 -4.55 0.72 20.66
CA LYS A 33 -4.02 2.03 20.26
C LYS A 33 -2.52 2.20 20.55
N THR A 34 -1.97 1.36 21.43
CA THR A 34 -0.54 1.39 21.80
C THR A 34 0.29 0.44 20.94
N LEU A 35 -0.31 -0.23 19.96
CA LEU A 35 0.41 -1.10 19.03
C LEU A 35 0.63 -0.40 17.69
N PRO A 36 1.75 -0.67 17.00
CA PRO A 36 1.98 -0.18 15.66
C PRO A 36 0.85 -0.54 14.70
N LEU A 37 0.63 0.32 13.71
CA LEU A 37 -0.36 0.11 12.66
C LEU A 37 0.34 -0.06 11.32
N ALA A 38 0.13 -1.22 10.69
CA ALA A 38 0.55 -1.47 9.32
C ALA A 38 -0.66 -1.50 8.38
N LEU A 39 -0.57 -0.77 7.28
CA LEU A 39 -1.49 -0.87 6.15
C LEU A 39 -0.81 -1.59 5.01
N VAL A 40 -1.50 -2.56 4.40
CA VAL A 40 -1.04 -3.21 3.16
C VAL A 40 -2.00 -2.88 2.03
N ILE A 41 -1.48 -2.39 0.92
CA ILE A 41 -2.22 -1.80 -0.19
C ILE A 41 -1.85 -2.57 -1.47
N HIS A 42 -2.84 -3.21 -2.08
CA HIS A 42 -2.64 -4.03 -3.28
C HIS A 42 -2.38 -3.15 -4.51
N GLY A 43 -2.03 -3.78 -5.64
CA GLY A 43 -1.90 -3.11 -6.94
C GLY A 43 -3.14 -3.26 -7.83
N MET A 44 -2.99 -3.02 -9.14
CA MET A 44 -4.06 -3.21 -10.12
C MET A 44 -4.60 -4.66 -10.11
N GLY A 45 -5.92 -4.83 -10.20
CA GLY A 45 -6.56 -6.15 -10.25
C GLY A 45 -6.44 -6.96 -8.95
N GLY A 46 -5.89 -6.36 -7.89
CA GLY A 46 -5.81 -6.94 -6.57
C GLY A 46 -7.08 -6.72 -5.74
N THR A 47 -7.12 -7.38 -4.59
CA THR A 47 -8.13 -7.27 -3.52
C THR A 47 -7.40 -7.36 -2.16
N TYR A 48 -8.13 -7.25 -1.05
CA TYR A 48 -7.54 -7.41 0.29
C TYR A 48 -6.84 -8.76 0.51
N ASN A 49 -7.26 -9.82 -0.19
CA ASN A 49 -6.71 -11.16 -0.02
C ASN A 49 -5.82 -11.60 -1.19
N SER A 50 -5.47 -10.67 -2.09
CA SER A 50 -4.47 -10.93 -3.10
C SER A 50 -3.11 -11.18 -2.46
N SER A 51 -2.26 -11.95 -3.15
CA SER A 51 -0.95 -12.38 -2.66
C SER A 51 -0.08 -11.23 -2.14
N SER A 52 -0.09 -10.08 -2.82
CA SER A 52 0.61 -8.86 -2.42
C SER A 52 0.24 -8.38 -1.01
N ASN A 53 -1.01 -8.58 -0.60
CA ASN A 53 -1.51 -8.18 0.70
C ASN A 53 -1.43 -9.32 1.71
N TYR A 54 -1.94 -10.49 1.33
CA TYR A 54 -2.05 -11.63 2.24
C TYR A 54 -0.68 -12.14 2.70
N LEU A 55 0.29 -12.32 1.79
CA LEU A 55 1.60 -12.86 2.16
C LEU A 55 2.37 -11.90 3.07
N ILE A 56 2.26 -10.59 2.80
CA ILE A 56 2.91 -9.56 3.61
C ILE A 56 2.23 -9.43 4.95
N GLY A 57 0.90 -9.35 4.97
CA GLY A 57 0.14 -9.32 6.21
C GLY A 57 0.44 -10.55 7.08
N LYS A 58 0.51 -11.73 6.48
CA LYS A 58 0.91 -12.96 7.17
C LYS A 58 2.35 -12.88 7.70
N ALA A 59 3.30 -12.41 6.89
CA ALA A 59 4.68 -12.24 7.32
C ALA A 59 4.80 -11.25 8.50
N LEU A 60 4.02 -10.16 8.50
CA LEU A 60 3.95 -9.24 9.63
C LEU A 60 3.41 -9.93 10.88
N LEU A 61 2.28 -10.62 10.78
CA LEU A 61 1.67 -11.35 11.90
C LEU A 61 2.53 -12.53 12.42
N ASP A 62 3.39 -13.08 11.58
CA ASP A 62 4.31 -14.16 11.97
C ASP A 62 5.56 -13.63 12.70
N ASN A 63 6.00 -12.40 12.41
CA ASN A 63 7.25 -11.85 12.92
C ASN A 63 7.07 -10.75 13.98
N TYR A 64 5.92 -10.07 14.01
CA TYR A 64 5.59 -9.10 15.05
C TYR A 64 4.74 -9.78 16.12
N LYS A 65 5.11 -9.61 17.39
CA LYS A 65 4.39 -10.20 18.51
C LYS A 65 2.98 -9.61 18.67
N ASP A 66 2.86 -8.30 18.48
CA ASP A 66 1.62 -7.53 18.62
C ASP A 66 1.63 -6.35 17.60
N ILE A 67 0.70 -6.33 16.64
CA ILE A 67 0.56 -5.27 15.61
C ILE A 67 -0.90 -5.13 15.17
N ASN A 68 -1.35 -3.91 14.87
CA ASN A 68 -2.60 -3.67 14.16
C ASN A 68 -2.34 -3.76 12.65
N LEU A 69 -3.15 -4.54 11.93
CA LEU A 69 -2.96 -4.75 10.50
C LEU A 69 -4.24 -4.52 9.72
N VAL A 70 -4.19 -3.58 8.78
CA VAL A 70 -5.28 -3.26 7.86
C VAL A 70 -4.85 -3.59 6.44
N SER A 71 -5.62 -4.42 5.76
CA SER A 71 -5.48 -4.64 4.33
C SER A 71 -6.47 -3.73 3.60
N VAL A 72 -5.94 -2.73 2.91
CA VAL A 72 -6.74 -1.80 2.11
C VAL A 72 -7.25 -2.52 0.87
N ASP A 73 -8.57 -2.46 0.65
CA ASP A 73 -9.19 -2.98 -0.56
C ASP A 73 -9.98 -1.90 -1.29
N TYR A 74 -9.49 -1.63 -2.49
CA TYR A 74 -10.06 -0.69 -3.43
C TYR A 74 -10.32 -1.38 -4.78
N SER A 75 -10.42 -2.72 -4.79
CA SER A 75 -10.70 -3.54 -5.97
C SER A 75 -11.90 -3.06 -6.76
N LYS A 76 -12.99 -2.70 -6.07
CA LYS A 76 -14.22 -2.15 -6.68
C LYS A 76 -14.01 -0.84 -7.46
N ASP A 77 -12.97 -0.07 -7.12
CA ASP A 77 -12.61 1.14 -7.87
C ASP A 77 -11.78 0.83 -9.11
N ILE A 78 -11.07 -0.31 -9.15
CA ILE A 78 -10.06 -0.64 -10.15
C ILE A 78 -10.37 -1.88 -11.00
N GLU A 79 -11.65 -2.26 -11.12
CA GLU A 79 -12.12 -3.42 -11.92
C GLU A 79 -12.04 -3.21 -13.46
N THR A 80 -11.24 -2.26 -13.93
CA THR A 80 -11.28 -1.74 -15.32
C THR A 80 -9.87 -1.73 -15.93
N ASP A 81 -9.71 -1.06 -17.08
CA ASP A 81 -8.42 -0.91 -17.75
C ASP A 81 -7.38 -0.15 -16.90
N TYR A 82 -6.11 -0.26 -17.29
CA TYR A 82 -4.98 0.26 -16.51
C TYR A 82 -5.06 1.78 -16.28
N LEU A 83 -5.48 2.57 -17.27
CA LEU A 83 -5.55 4.03 -17.13
C LEU A 83 -6.65 4.44 -16.14
N THR A 84 -7.77 3.72 -16.15
CA THR A 84 -8.81 3.92 -15.14
C THR A 84 -8.29 3.58 -13.74
N ALA A 85 -7.52 2.50 -13.59
CA ALA A 85 -6.91 2.14 -12.30
C ALA A 85 -5.91 3.20 -11.80
N VAL A 86 -5.09 3.77 -12.69
CA VAL A 86 -4.19 4.89 -12.38
C VAL A 86 -4.98 6.10 -11.88
N GLY A 87 -6.08 6.46 -12.54
CA GLY A 87 -6.96 7.56 -12.15
C GLY A 87 -7.59 7.41 -10.76
N LYS A 88 -7.54 6.22 -10.16
CA LYS A 88 -8.05 5.94 -8.81
C LYS A 88 -7.00 6.05 -7.71
N VAL A 89 -5.72 6.12 -8.05
CA VAL A 89 -4.63 6.19 -7.06
C VAL A 89 -4.81 7.37 -6.11
N PHE A 90 -5.02 8.58 -6.63
CA PHE A 90 -5.22 9.77 -5.80
C PHE A 90 -6.52 9.72 -4.98
N PRO A 91 -7.71 9.42 -5.55
CA PRO A 91 -8.94 9.24 -4.76
C PRO A 91 -8.81 8.24 -3.61
N VAL A 92 -8.14 7.11 -3.83
CA VAL A 92 -7.92 6.10 -2.78
C VAL A 92 -6.97 6.65 -1.72
N ALA A 93 -5.86 7.28 -2.12
CA ALA A 93 -4.90 7.87 -1.19
C ALA A 93 -5.53 8.94 -0.29
N GLN A 94 -6.44 9.76 -0.84
CA GLN A 94 -7.21 10.75 -0.07
C GLN A 94 -8.08 10.09 0.99
N LYS A 95 -8.84 9.04 0.65
CA LYS A 95 -9.68 8.32 1.62
C LYS A 95 -8.85 7.70 2.75
N VAL A 96 -7.70 7.12 2.42
CA VAL A 96 -6.77 6.57 3.43
C VAL A 96 -6.26 7.69 4.33
N ALA A 97 -5.87 8.84 3.78
CA ALA A 97 -5.38 9.98 4.55
C ALA A 97 -6.46 10.58 5.45
N ASP A 98 -7.70 10.71 4.97
CA ASP A 98 -8.84 11.20 5.76
C ASP A 98 -9.10 10.27 6.96
N TRP A 99 -9.13 8.96 6.74
CA TRP A 99 -9.31 7.98 7.81
C TRP A 99 -8.16 7.99 8.82
N LEU A 100 -6.90 8.06 8.36
CA LEU A 100 -5.75 8.17 9.26
C LEU A 100 -5.81 9.47 10.08
N THR A 101 -6.23 10.57 9.46
CA THR A 101 -6.43 11.87 10.14
C THR A 101 -7.48 11.77 11.25
N GLU A 102 -8.60 11.06 11.01
CA GLU A 102 -9.59 10.78 12.05
C GLU A 102 -8.98 9.98 13.22
N LEU A 103 -8.21 8.93 12.94
CA LEU A 103 -7.54 8.15 13.99
C LEU A 103 -6.55 8.98 14.80
N ILE A 104 -5.76 9.83 14.15
CA ILE A 104 -4.77 10.69 14.81
C ILE A 104 -5.48 11.70 15.72
N ASN A 105 -6.53 12.36 15.23
CA ASN A 105 -7.29 13.35 16.00
C ASN A 105 -8.05 12.74 17.18
N ASP A 106 -8.51 11.49 17.04
CA ASP A 106 -9.15 10.73 18.12
C ASP A 106 -8.14 10.17 19.15
N GLY A 107 -6.83 10.33 18.92
CA GLY A 107 -5.77 9.75 19.77
C GLY A 107 -5.69 8.22 19.69
N GLU A 108 -6.12 7.64 18.57
CA GLU A 108 -6.14 6.21 18.29
C GLU A 108 -4.87 5.71 17.61
N LEU A 109 -4.02 6.62 17.11
CA LEU A 109 -2.84 6.29 16.32
C LEU A 109 -1.68 7.25 16.61
N SER A 110 -0.51 6.68 16.89
CA SER A 110 0.77 7.39 16.81
C SER A 110 1.35 7.27 15.40
N LEU A 111 1.79 8.40 14.84
CA LEU A 111 2.33 8.48 13.48
C LEU A 111 3.70 7.79 13.31
N GLU A 112 4.54 7.82 14.35
CA GLU A 112 5.85 7.14 14.36
C GLU A 112 5.71 5.62 14.20
N GLU A 113 4.57 5.07 14.64
CA GLU A 113 4.28 3.64 14.59
C GLU A 113 3.40 3.25 13.37
N LEU A 114 3.16 4.18 12.44
CA LEU A 114 2.43 3.94 11.20
C LEU A 114 3.38 3.46 10.10
N THR A 115 3.09 2.29 9.52
CA THR A 115 3.76 1.78 8.32
C THR A 115 2.76 1.60 7.18
N LEU A 116 3.01 2.23 6.04
CA LEU A 116 2.25 2.00 4.81
C LEU A 116 3.06 1.09 3.88
N ILE A 117 2.47 -0.01 3.43
CA ILE A 117 3.11 -0.98 2.53
C ILE A 117 2.28 -1.07 1.26
N GLY A 118 2.87 -0.69 0.13
CA GLY A 118 2.15 -0.61 -1.14
C GLY A 118 2.84 -1.39 -2.25
N PHE A 119 2.07 -2.16 -3.02
CA PHE A 119 2.57 -2.89 -4.19
C PHE A 119 2.09 -2.28 -5.49
N SER A 120 2.96 -2.13 -6.49
CA SER A 120 2.60 -1.62 -7.83
C SER A 120 1.89 -0.24 -7.71
N LEU A 121 0.65 -0.08 -8.21
CA LEU A 121 -0.14 1.13 -8.01
C LEU A 121 -0.35 1.49 -6.52
N GLY A 122 -0.42 0.48 -5.65
CA GLY A 122 -0.52 0.67 -4.20
C GLY A 122 0.69 1.36 -3.58
N ALA A 123 1.87 1.27 -4.20
CA ALA A 123 3.06 2.01 -3.77
C ALA A 123 2.86 3.52 -3.93
N HIS A 124 2.23 3.95 -5.02
CA HIS A 124 1.87 5.36 -5.22
C HIS A 124 0.74 5.80 -4.31
N VAL A 125 -0.24 4.93 -4.04
CA VAL A 125 -1.26 5.21 -3.00
C VAL A 125 -0.59 5.50 -1.67
N ALA A 126 0.35 4.66 -1.23
CA ALA A 126 1.09 4.86 0.02
C ALA A 126 1.86 6.20 0.05
N GLY A 127 2.60 6.50 -1.03
CA GLY A 127 3.35 7.76 -1.16
C GLY A 127 2.45 9.00 -1.10
N ILE A 128 1.40 9.02 -1.92
CA ILE A 128 0.46 10.15 -1.98
C ILE A 128 -0.30 10.31 -0.66
N THR A 129 -0.69 9.23 0.02
CA THR A 129 -1.25 9.30 1.38
C THR A 129 -0.28 10.00 2.33
N GLY A 130 1.00 9.64 2.30
CA GLY A 130 2.05 10.30 3.08
C GLY A 130 2.17 11.80 2.80
N LYS A 131 2.11 12.22 1.52
CA LYS A 131 2.09 13.64 1.13
C LYS A 131 0.89 14.39 1.67
N ILE A 132 -0.30 13.81 1.56
CA ILE A 132 -1.55 14.42 2.03
C ILE A 132 -1.47 14.63 3.54
N LEU A 133 -1.06 13.62 4.30
CA LEU A 133 -0.86 13.74 5.75
C LEU A 133 0.18 14.81 6.10
N ARG A 134 1.31 14.85 5.38
CA ARG A 134 2.36 15.83 5.61
C ARG A 134 1.89 17.26 5.36
N SER A 135 0.99 17.48 4.39
CA SER A 135 0.33 18.78 4.18
C SER A 135 -0.53 19.23 5.37
N SER A 136 -0.95 18.29 6.22
CA SER A 136 -1.68 18.51 7.47
C SER A 136 -0.78 18.44 8.71
N ASN A 137 0.55 18.56 8.53
CA ASN A 137 1.58 18.44 9.59
C ASN A 137 1.64 17.06 10.27
N PHE A 138 1.25 16.00 9.56
CA PHE A 138 1.36 14.62 10.01
C PHE A 138 2.38 13.87 9.16
N THR A 139 3.53 13.50 9.73
CA THR A 139 4.54 12.72 9.01
C THR A 139 4.35 11.24 9.27
N VAL A 140 4.25 10.43 8.21
CA VAL A 140 4.16 8.97 8.31
C VAL A 140 5.52 8.41 8.75
N GLY A 141 5.56 7.49 9.72
CA GLY A 141 6.83 6.93 10.19
C GLY A 141 7.57 6.08 9.14
N LYS A 142 6.85 5.27 8.35
CA LYS A 142 7.48 4.41 7.33
C LYS A 142 6.61 4.14 6.12
N ILE A 143 7.22 4.17 4.94
CA ILE A 143 6.67 3.59 3.71
C ILE A 143 7.58 2.46 3.22
N ILE A 144 6.96 1.33 2.87
CA ILE A 144 7.60 0.21 2.17
C ILE A 144 6.92 0.05 0.83
N ALA A 145 7.61 0.43 -0.23
CA ALA A 145 7.12 0.39 -1.59
C ALA A 145 7.67 -0.85 -2.31
N LEU A 146 6.77 -1.63 -2.88
CA LEU A 146 7.08 -2.90 -3.51
C LEU A 146 6.80 -2.77 -5.00
N ASP A 147 7.87 -2.73 -5.76
CA ASP A 147 7.91 -2.65 -7.21
C ASP A 147 6.96 -1.58 -7.78
N PRO A 148 7.23 -0.27 -7.51
CA PRO A 148 6.32 0.82 -7.87
C PRO A 148 6.09 0.90 -9.38
N ALA A 149 4.82 0.99 -9.79
CA ALA A 149 4.43 0.94 -11.20
C ALA A 149 5.02 2.11 -12.01
N LEU A 150 5.56 1.83 -13.19
CA LEU A 150 6.10 2.86 -14.08
C LEU A 150 5.06 3.46 -15.04
N PRO A 151 4.20 2.65 -15.71
CA PRO A 151 3.31 3.19 -16.74
C PRO A 151 2.33 4.24 -16.19
N ALA A 152 2.20 5.34 -16.91
CA ALA A 152 1.47 6.56 -16.54
C ALA A 152 2.07 7.40 -15.39
N PHE A 153 3.23 7.00 -14.85
CA PHE A 153 3.99 7.76 -13.86
C PHE A 153 5.38 8.20 -14.35
N GLU A 154 5.76 7.86 -15.59
CA GLU A 154 7.10 8.11 -16.14
C GLU A 154 7.48 9.59 -16.13
N SER A 155 6.50 10.44 -16.44
CA SER A 155 6.62 11.90 -16.42
C SER A 155 6.01 12.54 -15.17
N ALA A 156 5.53 11.74 -14.22
CA ALA A 156 4.93 12.25 -13.01
C ALA A 156 6.00 12.93 -12.14
N THR A 157 5.66 14.11 -11.67
CA THR A 157 6.48 14.84 -10.70
C THR A 157 6.51 14.10 -9.37
N GLU A 158 7.49 14.41 -8.51
CA GLU A 158 7.54 13.78 -7.18
C GLU A 158 6.23 13.95 -6.40
N ASP A 159 5.44 15.00 -6.63
CA ASP A 159 4.15 15.24 -5.96
C ASP A 159 3.01 14.31 -6.44
N GLU A 160 3.14 13.74 -7.64
CA GLU A 160 2.10 12.94 -8.29
C GLU A 160 2.33 11.42 -8.16
N ARG A 161 3.44 11.01 -7.53
CA ARG A 161 3.82 9.61 -7.31
C ARG A 161 4.50 9.41 -5.96
N LEU A 162 4.96 8.19 -5.72
CA LEU A 162 5.85 7.89 -4.59
C LEU A 162 7.17 8.66 -4.72
N ALA A 163 7.63 9.25 -3.63
CA ALA A 163 8.94 9.87 -3.50
C ALA A 163 9.53 9.70 -2.08
N LYS A 164 10.85 9.90 -1.97
CA LYS A 164 11.63 9.70 -0.74
C LYS A 164 11.15 10.48 0.48
N ASN A 165 10.46 11.61 0.30
CA ASN A 165 10.03 12.48 1.39
C ASN A 165 8.59 12.21 1.86
N ASP A 166 7.97 11.11 1.43
CA ASP A 166 6.57 10.79 1.74
C ASP A 166 6.37 10.25 3.16
N ALA A 167 7.45 9.84 3.81
CA ALA A 167 7.50 9.41 5.20
C ALA A 167 8.84 9.86 5.82
N ASP A 168 9.02 9.64 7.13
CA ASP A 168 10.33 9.76 7.78
C ASP A 168 11.35 8.77 7.19
N TYR A 169 10.87 7.65 6.65
CA TYR A 169 11.69 6.66 5.98
C TYR A 169 10.92 5.93 4.87
N VAL A 170 11.43 5.97 3.65
CA VAL A 170 10.88 5.30 2.48
C VAL A 170 11.86 4.23 1.98
N MET A 171 11.44 2.98 2.03
CA MET A 171 12.16 1.84 1.46
C MET A 171 11.47 1.36 0.19
N VAL A 172 12.24 1.10 -0.86
CA VAL A 172 11.72 0.61 -2.14
C VAL A 172 12.37 -0.72 -2.49
N LEU A 173 11.57 -1.66 -2.97
CA LEU A 173 12.04 -2.92 -3.54
C LEU A 173 11.74 -2.92 -5.04
N HIS A 174 12.76 -3.11 -5.87
CA HIS A 174 12.62 -3.16 -7.33
C HIS A 174 12.86 -4.59 -7.80
N THR A 175 11.92 -5.13 -8.56
CA THR A 175 11.94 -6.53 -9.04
C THR A 175 11.63 -6.62 -10.52
N THR A 176 10.89 -5.66 -11.08
CA THR A 176 10.58 -5.55 -12.52
C THR A 176 10.98 -4.20 -13.13
N GLY A 177 12.01 -3.57 -12.56
CA GLY A 177 12.54 -2.27 -12.94
C GLY A 177 12.94 -2.18 -14.42
N GLY A 178 12.53 -1.08 -15.07
CA GLY A 178 12.83 -0.82 -16.49
C GLY A 178 11.89 -1.53 -17.47
N ASN A 179 10.92 -2.30 -16.97
CA ASN A 179 9.81 -2.86 -17.75
C ASN A 179 8.49 -2.21 -17.31
N ILE A 180 7.81 -2.78 -16.30
CA ILE A 180 6.53 -2.30 -15.79
C ILE A 180 6.63 -1.53 -14.46
N ALA A 181 7.83 -1.50 -13.86
CA ALA A 181 8.13 -0.76 -12.64
C ALA A 181 9.33 0.17 -12.80
N PHE A 182 9.44 1.15 -11.89
CA PHE A 182 10.57 2.07 -11.86
C PHE A 182 11.89 1.31 -11.66
N SER A 183 12.95 1.75 -12.35
CA SER A 183 14.33 1.32 -12.06
C SER A 183 15.12 2.40 -11.31
N ASP A 184 14.78 3.67 -11.54
CA ASP A 184 15.36 4.78 -10.80
C ASP A 184 15.00 4.70 -9.31
N PRO A 185 15.91 5.11 -8.41
CA PRO A 185 15.65 5.11 -6.99
C PRO A 185 14.54 6.12 -6.64
N LEU A 186 13.59 5.68 -5.82
CA LEU A 186 12.45 6.48 -5.39
C LEU A 186 12.44 6.74 -3.87
N GLY A 187 13.24 6.02 -3.09
CA GLY A 187 13.22 6.08 -1.62
C GLY A 187 14.47 6.69 -0.98
N ASP A 188 14.56 6.51 0.33
CA ASP A 188 15.80 6.71 1.10
C ASP A 188 16.74 5.52 0.92
N ILE A 189 16.18 4.31 0.78
CA ILE A 189 16.89 3.08 0.45
C ILE A 189 16.12 2.30 -0.61
N ASP A 190 16.81 1.92 -1.68
CA ASP A 190 16.28 1.14 -2.79
C ASP A 190 17.03 -0.19 -2.89
N PHE A 191 16.28 -1.29 -2.86
CA PHE A 191 16.78 -2.66 -2.94
C PHE A 191 16.51 -3.25 -4.32
N TYR A 192 17.53 -3.84 -4.93
CA TYR A 192 17.48 -4.42 -6.28
C TYR A 192 17.85 -5.92 -6.25
N PRO A 193 16.98 -6.79 -5.70
CA PRO A 193 17.21 -8.23 -5.73
C PRO A 193 17.45 -8.73 -7.15
N ASN A 194 18.52 -9.50 -7.32
CA ASN A 194 18.92 -10.06 -8.62
C ASN A 194 19.08 -9.01 -9.74
N GLY A 195 19.44 -7.78 -9.38
CA GLY A 195 19.56 -6.65 -10.30
C GLY A 195 18.29 -5.81 -10.46
N GLY A 196 17.18 -6.24 -9.86
CA GLY A 196 15.91 -5.52 -9.81
C GLY A 196 15.19 -5.40 -11.15
N THR A 197 15.52 -6.26 -12.11
CA THR A 197 14.92 -6.30 -13.45
C THR A 197 14.07 -7.55 -13.63
N ASP A 198 13.06 -7.44 -14.49
CA ASP A 198 12.30 -8.60 -14.94
C ASP A 198 13.14 -9.44 -15.94
N PRO A 199 13.06 -10.78 -15.89
CA PRO A 199 12.44 -11.61 -14.85
C PRO A 199 13.36 -12.00 -13.69
N GLN A 200 12.76 -12.06 -12.50
CA GLN A 200 13.40 -12.60 -11.31
C GLN A 200 13.66 -14.12 -11.45
N PRO A 201 14.69 -14.68 -10.79
CA PRO A 201 14.93 -16.12 -10.79
C PRO A 201 13.66 -16.91 -10.41
N MET A 202 13.44 -18.06 -11.07
CA MET A 202 12.24 -18.91 -10.93
C MET A 202 10.93 -18.36 -11.53
N CYS A 203 10.90 -17.12 -12.02
CA CYS A 203 9.74 -16.57 -12.75
C CYS A 203 9.64 -17.04 -14.21
N PHE A 204 10.71 -17.64 -14.75
CA PHE A 204 10.76 -18.17 -16.12
C PHE A 204 10.27 -19.63 -16.25
N THR A 205 10.24 -20.39 -15.15
CA THR A 205 9.91 -21.82 -15.21
C THR A 205 8.41 -22.03 -15.05
N SER A 206 7.70 -22.09 -16.17
CA SER A 206 6.25 -22.33 -16.26
C SER A 206 5.77 -23.54 -15.46
N ARG A 207 5.12 -23.29 -14.31
CA ARG A 207 4.12 -24.14 -13.63
C ARG A 207 3.52 -23.53 -12.35
N LEU A 208 4.09 -22.43 -11.85
CA LEU A 208 3.43 -21.52 -10.92
C LEU A 208 3.00 -20.30 -11.72
N SER A 209 1.74 -19.89 -11.59
CA SER A 209 1.20 -18.79 -12.39
C SER A 209 2.05 -17.53 -12.20
N SER A 210 2.20 -16.76 -13.26
CA SER A 210 2.83 -15.43 -13.31
C SER A 210 2.27 -14.42 -12.29
N SER A 211 1.23 -14.79 -11.55
CA SER A 211 0.57 -14.04 -10.48
C SER A 211 1.40 -13.92 -9.18
N TRP A 212 2.50 -14.66 -9.04
CA TRP A 212 3.28 -14.76 -7.79
C TRP A 212 4.70 -14.20 -7.87
N CYS A 213 5.10 -13.70 -9.05
CA CYS A 213 6.38 -13.03 -9.20
C CYS A 213 6.20 -11.57 -8.79
N LEU A 214 6.53 -11.31 -7.53
CA LEU A 214 6.80 -9.97 -7.01
C LEU A 214 8.08 -9.46 -7.65
#